data_AF-A0A067G1F9-F1
#
_entry.id   AF-A0A067G1F9-F1
#
_cell.length_a   1.000
_cell.length_b   1.000
_cell.length_c   1.000
_cell.angle_alpha   90.00
_cell.angle_beta   90.00
_cell.angle_gamma   90.00
#
_symmetry.space_group_name_H-M   'P 1'
#
loop_
_entity.id
_entity.type
_entity.pdbx_description
1 polymer ?
#
loop_
_entity_poly.entity_id
_entity_poly.type
_entity_poly.pdbx_seq_one_letter_code
_entity_poly.pdbx_strand_id
1 'polypeptide(L)'
;MGFFFGLVVGLVVGLGIIVGFVRSENARSKLRSELATTIAAFARMTVEDSKKILPAEFYPSWVVFSHRQKLTWLNHHLEKLWPYVNEAASELIKSSVEPVLEQYRPFILSSLKFSKFTLGTVAPQFTGVSIIEDGGSGVTMELEMQWDANSSIILAIKTRLGVALPVQVKNIGFTGVFRLIFRPLVDEFPGFAAVSYSLREKKKLDFKLKVVGGDISTIPGLSDSIEATIHDAIEDSITWPVRKIVPILPGDYSELELKPVGTLEVKLVQAKGLTNKDLIGKSDPYAVLFVRPLPEKTKKSKTINNDLNPIWNEHFEFIVEDESTQHLVVRIYDDEGIQSSELIGCAQVRLCELEPGKVKDVWLKLVKDLDVQRDTKYRGQVRIKYPPYK
;
A
#
# COMPACT_ATOMS: atom_id res chain seq x y z
N MET A 1 94.32 -19.70 -0.87
CA MET A 1 93.61 -18.78 0.04
C MET A 1 92.46 -18.01 -0.63
N GLY A 2 92.60 -17.52 -1.87
CA GLY A 2 91.55 -16.71 -2.53
C GLY A 2 90.23 -17.42 -2.86
N PHE A 3 90.27 -18.70 -3.27
CA PHE A 3 89.06 -19.46 -3.62
C PHE A 3 88.12 -19.70 -2.44
N PHE A 4 88.66 -20.13 -1.29
CA PHE A 4 87.88 -20.34 -0.08
C PHE A 4 87.28 -19.04 0.47
N PHE A 5 88.01 -17.93 0.38
CA PHE A 5 87.49 -16.63 0.79
C PHE A 5 86.34 -16.15 -0.11
N GLY A 6 86.48 -16.28 -1.44
CA GLY A 6 85.42 -15.94 -2.39
C GLY A 6 84.16 -16.80 -2.24
N LEU A 7 84.32 -18.09 -1.92
CA LEU A 7 83.20 -19.00 -1.68
C LEU A 7 82.42 -18.65 -0.40
N VAL A 8 83.14 -18.31 0.68
CA VAL A 8 82.51 -17.87 1.94
C VAL A 8 81.79 -16.54 1.74
N VAL A 9 82.41 -15.56 1.07
CA VAL A 9 81.78 -14.25 0.79
C VAL A 9 80.56 -14.41 -0.12
N GLY A 10 80.64 -15.23 -1.17
CA GLY A 10 79.53 -15.52 -2.07
C GLY A 10 78.34 -16.18 -1.37
N LEU A 11 78.59 -17.10 -0.44
CA LEU A 11 77.55 -17.72 0.38
C LEU A 11 76.88 -16.73 1.32
N VAL A 12 77.66 -15.87 2.00
CA VAL A 12 77.12 -14.85 2.92
C VAL A 12 76.29 -13.81 2.17
N VAL A 13 76.77 -13.33 1.01
CA VAL A 13 76.02 -12.37 0.18
C VAL A 13 74.77 -13.03 -0.41
N GLY A 14 74.88 -14.26 -0.92
CA GLY A 14 73.74 -15.02 -1.44
C GLY A 14 72.66 -15.25 -0.39
N LEU A 15 73.04 -15.67 0.82
CA LEU A 15 72.13 -15.81 1.96
C LEU A 15 71.53 -14.47 2.37
N GLY A 16 72.32 -13.39 2.37
CA GLY A 16 71.83 -12.04 2.67
C GLY A 16 70.77 -11.56 1.68
N ILE A 17 70.96 -11.80 0.38
CA ILE A 17 69.99 -11.46 -0.67
C ILE A 17 68.72 -12.30 -0.52
N ILE A 18 68.83 -13.60 -0.27
CA ILE A 18 67.67 -14.49 -0.08
C ILE A 18 66.88 -14.06 1.16
N VAL A 19 67.55 -13.80 2.29
CA VAL A 19 66.89 -13.33 3.53
C VAL A 19 66.23 -11.97 3.31
N GLY A 20 66.88 -11.05 2.60
CA GLY A 20 66.31 -9.75 2.24
C GLY A 20 65.07 -9.87 1.36
N PHE A 21 65.11 -10.77 0.36
CA PHE A 21 63.99 -11.03 -0.54
C PHE A 21 62.80 -11.65 0.20
N VAL A 22 63.04 -12.70 1.01
CA VAL A 22 62.01 -13.36 1.83
C VAL A 22 61.37 -12.38 2.82
N ARG A 23 62.17 -11.50 3.44
CA ARG A 23 61.65 -10.48 4.37
C ARG A 23 60.80 -9.44 3.64
N SER A 24 61.20 -9.02 2.44
CA SER A 24 60.44 -8.08 1.62
C SER A 24 59.12 -8.67 1.11
N GLU A 25 59.13 -9.94 0.69
CA GLU A 25 57.91 -10.64 0.27
C GLU A 25 56.95 -10.85 1.44
N ASN A 26 57.46 -11.27 2.60
CA ASN A 26 56.62 -11.43 3.80
C ASN A 26 56.02 -10.09 4.26
N ALA A 27 56.75 -8.98 4.18
CA ALA A 27 56.22 -7.66 4.49
C ALA A 27 55.13 -7.23 3.48
N ARG A 28 55.35 -7.44 2.18
CA ARG A 28 54.36 -7.13 1.13
C ARG A 28 53.12 -8.01 1.23
N SER A 29 53.29 -9.29 1.58
CA SER A 29 52.19 -10.24 1.80
C SER A 29 51.31 -9.82 2.97
N LYS A 30 51.91 -9.43 4.11
CA LYS A 30 51.17 -8.89 5.26
C LYS A 30 50.36 -7.64 4.90
N LEU A 31 50.96 -6.68 4.23
CA LEU A 31 50.27 -5.47 3.76
C LEU A 31 49.09 -5.78 2.84
N ARG A 32 49.25 -6.73 1.92
CA ARG A 32 48.15 -7.17 1.04
C ARG A 32 47.04 -7.87 1.82
N SER A 33 47.40 -8.70 2.79
CA SER A 33 46.43 -9.36 3.67
C SER A 33 45.65 -8.35 4.49
N GLU A 34 46.32 -7.37 5.10
CA GLU A 34 45.69 -6.30 5.90
C GLU A 34 44.77 -5.41 5.06
N LEU A 35 45.21 -5.04 3.86
CA LEU A 35 44.39 -4.28 2.91
C LEU A 35 43.17 -5.10 2.47
N ALA A 36 43.36 -6.39 2.17
CA ALA A 36 42.27 -7.28 1.78
C ALA A 36 41.26 -7.49 2.92
N THR A 37 41.71 -7.66 4.16
CA THR A 37 40.82 -7.74 5.33
C THR A 37 40.07 -6.44 5.57
N THR A 38 40.72 -5.30 5.35
CA THR A 38 40.10 -3.98 5.49
C THR A 38 39.06 -3.76 4.40
N ILE A 39 39.39 -4.05 3.14
CA ILE A 39 38.44 -3.99 2.02
C ILE A 39 37.28 -4.96 2.23
N ALA A 40 37.53 -6.18 2.71
CA ALA A 40 36.47 -7.14 3.02
C ALA A 40 35.59 -6.67 4.18
N ALA A 41 36.15 -6.00 5.20
CA ALA A 41 35.38 -5.39 6.28
C ALA A 41 34.51 -4.22 5.76
N PHE A 42 35.05 -3.36 4.89
CA PHE A 42 34.27 -2.29 4.24
C PHE A 42 33.21 -2.83 3.28
N ALA A 43 33.49 -3.90 2.54
CA ALA A 43 32.53 -4.55 1.65
C ALA A 43 31.39 -5.23 2.41
N ARG A 44 31.61 -5.56 3.69
CA ARG A 44 30.60 -6.12 4.60
C ARG A 44 29.89 -5.07 5.43
N MET A 45 30.26 -3.79 5.34
CA MET A 45 29.57 -2.73 6.08
C MET A 45 28.12 -2.63 5.62
N THR A 46 27.22 -2.72 6.58
CA THR A 46 25.81 -2.48 6.38
C THR A 46 25.51 -0.98 6.46
N VAL A 47 24.29 -0.60 6.08
CA VAL A 47 23.78 0.77 6.26
C VAL A 47 23.78 1.18 7.74
N GLU A 48 23.71 0.24 8.67
CA GLU A 48 23.80 0.53 10.10
C GLU A 48 25.22 0.85 10.57
N ASP A 49 26.21 0.20 9.96
CA ASP A 49 27.62 0.45 10.27
C ASP A 49 28.07 1.80 9.71
N SER A 50 27.56 2.20 8.54
CA SER A 50 27.83 3.55 8.00
C SER A 50 27.22 4.65 8.86
N LYS A 51 26.01 4.43 9.42
CA LYS A 51 25.36 5.34 10.39
C LYS A 51 26.15 5.51 11.70
N LYS A 52 26.94 4.52 12.12
CA LYS A 52 27.83 4.62 13.29
C LYS A 52 29.08 5.46 13.02
N ILE A 53 29.48 5.55 11.75
CA ILE A 53 30.73 6.21 11.32
C ILE A 53 30.49 7.67 10.94
N LEU A 54 29.32 7.96 10.37
CA LEU A 54 28.92 9.32 9.98
C LEU A 54 27.57 9.66 10.62
N PRO A 55 27.51 10.68 11.50
CA PRO A 55 26.25 11.21 12.02
C PRO A 55 25.33 11.66 10.90
N ALA A 56 24.01 11.58 11.14
CA ALA A 56 22.96 11.91 10.16
C ALA A 56 23.12 13.31 9.52
N GLU A 57 23.76 14.21 10.26
CA GLU A 57 24.05 15.61 9.95
C GLU A 57 24.97 15.81 8.73
N PHE A 58 25.81 14.81 8.43
CA PHE A 58 26.82 14.89 7.35
C PHE A 58 26.36 14.25 6.04
N TYR A 59 25.16 13.67 5.99
CA TYR A 59 24.64 13.12 4.76
C TYR A 59 24.02 14.22 3.89
N PRO A 60 24.39 14.28 2.59
CA PRO A 60 23.70 15.13 1.64
C PRO A 60 22.20 14.81 1.61
N SER A 61 21.36 15.82 1.38
CA SER A 61 19.89 15.70 1.38
C SER A 61 19.31 14.73 0.35
N TRP A 62 20.10 14.32 -0.65
CA TRP A 62 19.75 13.32 -1.66
C TRP A 62 20.13 11.90 -1.27
N VAL A 63 20.87 11.70 -0.17
CA VAL A 63 21.20 10.38 0.37
C VAL A 63 20.03 9.93 1.25
N VAL A 64 19.15 9.12 0.66
CA VAL A 64 18.07 8.45 1.39
C VAL A 64 18.50 7.02 1.69
N PHE A 65 18.69 6.70 2.97
CA PHE A 65 18.88 5.32 3.41
C PHE A 65 17.55 4.59 3.35
N SER A 66 17.18 4.07 2.19
CA SER A 66 16.03 3.18 2.12
C SER A 66 16.36 1.90 2.87
N HIS A 67 15.55 1.54 3.88
CA HIS A 67 15.55 0.21 4.48
C HIS A 67 15.12 -0.90 3.48
N ARG A 68 14.89 -0.55 2.21
CA ARG A 68 14.36 -1.40 1.17
C ARG A 68 15.47 -2.00 0.33
N GLN A 69 15.46 -3.32 0.19
CA GLN A 69 16.39 -4.03 -0.68
C GLN A 69 15.83 -4.13 -2.11
N LYS A 70 16.69 -3.97 -3.11
CA LYS A 70 16.32 -4.20 -4.52
C LYS A 70 16.21 -5.70 -4.77
N LEU A 71 15.16 -6.11 -5.47
CA LEU A 71 14.76 -7.51 -5.65
C LEU A 71 15.04 -8.02 -7.08
N THR A 72 16.23 -7.74 -7.63
CA THR A 72 16.55 -8.12 -9.01
C THR A 72 16.48 -9.63 -9.24
N TRP A 73 16.95 -10.44 -8.28
CA TRP A 73 16.87 -11.90 -8.36
C TRP A 73 15.41 -12.38 -8.36
N LEU A 74 14.55 -11.82 -7.48
CA LEU A 74 13.15 -12.24 -7.37
C LEU A 74 12.38 -11.89 -8.63
N ASN A 75 12.64 -10.71 -9.20
CA ASN A 75 12.04 -10.30 -10.47
C ASN A 75 12.44 -11.28 -11.59
N HIS A 76 13.72 -11.66 -11.69
CA HIS A 76 14.17 -12.65 -12.68
C HIS A 76 13.54 -14.03 -12.50
N HIS A 77 13.32 -14.45 -11.24
CA HIS A 77 12.59 -15.68 -10.95
C HIS A 77 11.10 -15.57 -11.34
N LEU A 78 10.47 -14.46 -10.99
CA LEU A 78 9.06 -14.22 -11.29
C LEU A 78 8.82 -14.20 -12.80
N GLU A 79 9.68 -13.56 -13.59
CA GLU A 79 9.57 -13.54 -15.06
C GLU A 79 9.50 -14.96 -15.65
N LYS A 80 10.28 -15.89 -15.12
CA LYS A 80 10.28 -17.30 -15.56
C LYS A 80 9.04 -18.06 -15.09
N LEU A 81 8.56 -17.77 -13.89
CA LEU A 81 7.35 -18.40 -13.32
C LEU A 81 6.05 -17.75 -13.81
N TRP A 82 6.14 -16.58 -14.43
CA TRP A 82 4.99 -15.73 -14.73
C TRP A 82 3.89 -16.41 -15.52
N PRO A 83 4.14 -17.26 -16.52
CA PRO A 83 3.06 -17.94 -17.23
C PRO A 83 2.15 -18.76 -16.30
N TYR A 84 2.74 -19.47 -15.33
CA TYR A 84 2.02 -20.28 -14.33
C TYR A 84 1.36 -19.39 -13.26
N VAL A 85 2.09 -18.37 -12.80
CA VAL A 85 1.57 -17.41 -11.80
C VAL A 85 0.39 -16.63 -12.37
N ASN A 86 0.46 -16.19 -13.63
CA ASN A 86 -0.62 -15.49 -14.31
C ASN A 86 -1.89 -16.33 -14.36
N GLU A 87 -1.81 -17.61 -14.72
CA GLU A 87 -2.97 -18.51 -14.77
C GLU A 87 -3.59 -18.68 -13.38
N ALA A 88 -2.79 -19.08 -12.39
CA ALA A 88 -3.28 -19.30 -11.03
C ALA A 88 -3.83 -18.03 -10.37
N ALA A 89 -3.10 -16.91 -10.47
CA ALA A 89 -3.54 -15.63 -9.91
C ALA A 89 -4.77 -15.08 -10.64
N SER A 90 -4.90 -15.31 -11.95
CA SER A 90 -6.09 -14.89 -12.71
C SER A 90 -7.35 -15.59 -12.21
N GLU A 91 -7.30 -16.90 -12.00
CA GLU A 91 -8.44 -17.66 -11.47
C GLU A 91 -8.75 -17.30 -10.01
N LEU A 92 -7.71 -17.09 -9.20
CA LEU A 92 -7.86 -16.66 -7.81
C LEU A 92 -8.53 -15.28 -7.73
N ILE A 93 -8.07 -14.31 -8.52
CA ILE A 93 -8.65 -12.97 -8.55
C ILE A 93 -10.08 -13.02 -9.06
N LYS A 94 -10.33 -13.75 -10.15
CA LYS A 94 -11.68 -13.90 -10.71
C LYS A 94 -12.65 -14.47 -9.68
N SER A 95 -12.30 -15.56 -9.02
CA SER A 95 -13.14 -16.20 -8.00
C SER A 95 -13.35 -15.33 -6.76
N SER A 96 -12.35 -14.55 -6.34
CA SER A 96 -12.48 -13.66 -5.18
C SER A 96 -13.18 -12.33 -5.50
N VAL A 97 -13.07 -11.79 -6.71
CA VAL A 97 -13.54 -10.44 -7.06
C VAL A 97 -14.91 -10.46 -7.74
N GLU A 98 -15.26 -11.51 -8.50
CA GLU A 98 -16.55 -11.57 -9.18
C GLU A 98 -17.77 -11.45 -8.24
N PRO A 99 -17.81 -12.13 -7.06
CA PRO A 99 -18.91 -11.96 -6.13
C PRO A 99 -19.03 -10.52 -5.61
N VAL A 100 -17.89 -9.87 -5.40
CA VAL A 100 -17.79 -8.50 -4.91
C VAL A 100 -18.27 -7.51 -5.98
N LEU A 101 -17.87 -7.69 -7.24
CA LEU A 101 -18.38 -6.88 -8.36
C LEU A 101 -19.90 -6.98 -8.50
N GLU A 102 -20.49 -8.15 -8.30
CA GLU A 102 -21.93 -8.33 -8.37
C GLU A 102 -22.65 -7.72 -7.16
N GLN A 103 -22.02 -7.73 -5.97
CA GLN A 103 -22.49 -7.05 -4.76
C GLN A 103 -22.55 -5.53 -4.97
N TYR A 104 -21.49 -4.92 -5.50
CA TYR A 104 -21.42 -3.48 -5.79
C TYR A 104 -22.02 -3.10 -7.15
N ARG A 105 -22.74 -4.02 -7.81
CA ARG A 105 -23.25 -3.82 -9.16
C ARG A 105 -24.13 -2.55 -9.24
N PRO A 106 -23.82 -1.62 -10.16
CA PRO A 106 -24.64 -0.44 -10.40
C PRO A 106 -26.10 -0.78 -10.70
N PHE A 107 -27.02 0.07 -10.25
CA PHE A 107 -28.45 -0.14 -10.42
C PHE A 107 -28.87 -0.27 -11.90
N ILE A 108 -28.15 0.40 -12.81
CA ILE A 108 -28.40 0.37 -14.26
C ILE A 108 -28.13 -1.01 -14.89
N LEU A 109 -27.34 -1.86 -14.21
CA LEU A 109 -26.95 -3.18 -14.68
C LEU A 109 -27.86 -4.27 -14.11
N SER A 110 -28.11 -5.30 -14.91
CA SER A 110 -28.74 -6.55 -14.48
C SER A 110 -27.72 -7.64 -14.16
N SER A 111 -26.50 -7.56 -14.72
CA SER A 111 -25.39 -8.46 -14.40
C SER A 111 -24.03 -7.83 -14.72
N LEU A 112 -23.02 -8.11 -13.91
CA LEU A 112 -21.63 -7.70 -14.09
C LEU A 112 -20.68 -8.87 -13.79
N LYS A 113 -20.10 -9.50 -14.82
CA LYS A 113 -19.24 -10.68 -14.66
C LYS A 113 -17.97 -10.60 -15.51
N PHE A 114 -16.96 -11.43 -15.19
CA PHE A 114 -15.81 -11.57 -16.07
C PHE A 114 -16.11 -12.48 -17.26
N SER A 115 -16.04 -11.94 -18.47
CA SER A 115 -16.02 -12.73 -19.71
C SER A 115 -14.63 -13.32 -19.95
N LYS A 116 -13.61 -12.49 -19.75
CA LYS A 116 -12.20 -12.87 -19.86
C LYS A 116 -11.42 -12.13 -18.78
N PHE A 117 -10.52 -12.83 -18.10
CA PHE A 117 -9.62 -12.24 -17.13
C PHE A 117 -8.23 -12.85 -17.32
N THR A 118 -7.24 -12.00 -17.61
CA THR A 118 -5.83 -12.40 -17.53
C THR A 118 -5.00 -11.19 -17.15
N LEU A 119 -4.02 -11.42 -16.29
CA LEU A 119 -3.03 -10.43 -15.90
C LEU A 119 -2.11 -10.06 -17.08
N GLY A 120 -1.96 -10.95 -18.07
CA GLY A 120 -1.17 -10.71 -19.27
C GLY A 120 0.20 -11.37 -19.20
N THR A 121 1.08 -11.04 -20.14
CA THR A 121 2.40 -11.69 -20.29
C THR A 121 3.52 -10.94 -19.58
N VAL A 122 3.27 -9.72 -19.13
CA VAL A 122 4.25 -8.89 -18.42
C VAL A 122 4.10 -9.09 -16.92
N ALA A 123 5.15 -9.62 -16.29
CA ALA A 123 5.21 -9.79 -14.84
C ALA A 123 5.30 -8.44 -14.11
N PRO A 124 4.74 -8.32 -12.89
CA PRO A 124 4.99 -7.18 -12.04
C PRO A 124 6.44 -7.15 -11.59
N GLN A 125 6.92 -5.95 -11.28
CA GLN A 125 8.26 -5.72 -10.76
C GLN A 125 8.18 -5.34 -9.29
N PHE A 126 8.94 -6.07 -8.47
CA PHE A 126 9.17 -5.68 -7.10
C PHE A 126 10.34 -4.69 -7.02
N THR A 127 10.04 -3.49 -6.55
CA THR A 127 11.01 -2.38 -6.47
C THR A 127 11.65 -2.28 -5.10
N GLY A 128 11.02 -2.84 -4.07
CA GLY A 128 11.53 -2.84 -2.71
C GLY A 128 10.87 -3.90 -1.83
N VAL A 129 11.59 -4.33 -0.79
CA VAL A 129 11.06 -5.17 0.28
C VAL A 129 11.45 -4.61 1.63
N SER A 130 10.55 -4.69 2.60
CA SER A 130 10.83 -4.47 4.02
C SER A 130 10.23 -5.58 4.85
N ILE A 131 10.97 -6.03 5.86
CA ILE A 131 10.50 -6.98 6.86
C ILE A 131 10.09 -6.18 8.09
N ILE A 132 8.88 -6.43 8.57
CA ILE A 132 8.36 -5.84 9.80
C ILE A 132 8.40 -6.95 10.85
N GLU A 133 9.33 -6.80 11.78
CA GLU A 133 9.37 -7.57 13.01
C GLU A 133 8.34 -6.97 13.96
N ASP A 134 7.11 -7.45 13.87
CA ASP A 134 6.12 -7.22 14.92
C ASP A 134 6.38 -8.29 15.98
N GLY A 135 6.50 -7.93 17.26
CA GLY A 135 6.99 -8.79 18.35
C GLY A 135 6.14 -10.03 18.68
N GLY A 136 5.29 -10.48 17.75
CA GLY A 136 4.45 -11.68 17.82
C GLY A 136 4.99 -12.88 17.02
N SER A 137 4.14 -13.90 16.89
CA SER A 137 4.44 -15.25 16.38
C SER A 137 4.44 -15.38 14.85
N GLY A 138 4.82 -14.35 14.10
CA GLY A 138 4.72 -14.32 12.64
C GLY A 138 5.68 -13.33 11.99
N VAL A 139 5.96 -13.53 10.71
CA VAL A 139 6.82 -12.64 9.93
C VAL A 139 5.94 -11.81 8.99
N THR A 140 6.08 -10.48 9.01
CA THR A 140 5.41 -9.61 8.05
C THR A 140 6.42 -9.09 7.04
N MET A 141 6.11 -9.24 5.76
CA MET A 141 6.90 -8.74 4.64
C MET A 141 6.05 -7.78 3.81
N GLU A 142 6.60 -6.61 3.51
CA GLU A 142 5.99 -5.64 2.61
C GLU A 142 6.79 -5.56 1.31
N LEU A 143 6.11 -5.82 0.20
CA LEU A 143 6.65 -5.79 -1.16
C LEU A 143 6.08 -4.59 -1.89
N GLU A 144 6.95 -3.65 -2.27
CA GLU A 144 6.58 -2.58 -3.18
C GLU A 144 6.56 -3.12 -4.60
N MET A 145 5.41 -3.01 -5.25
CA MET A 145 5.14 -3.58 -6.55
C MET A 145 4.74 -2.47 -7.52
N GLN A 146 5.33 -2.52 -8.70
CA GLN A 146 4.90 -1.74 -9.86
C GLN A 146 4.52 -2.70 -10.98
N TRP A 147 3.41 -2.41 -11.63
CA TRP A 147 2.92 -3.24 -12.70
C TRP A 147 2.27 -2.40 -13.80
N ASP A 148 2.86 -2.47 -14.99
CA ASP A 148 2.29 -1.91 -16.21
C ASP A 148 1.89 -3.08 -17.11
N ALA A 149 0.62 -3.46 -17.01
CA ALA A 149 0.14 -4.73 -17.51
C ALA A 149 -0.37 -4.61 -18.94
N ASN A 150 0.01 -5.56 -19.80
CA ASN A 150 -0.71 -5.85 -21.04
C ASN A 150 -1.90 -6.80 -20.79
N SER A 151 -2.63 -6.55 -19.70
CA SER A 151 -3.75 -7.37 -19.26
C SER A 151 -4.89 -7.38 -20.29
N SER A 152 -5.67 -8.47 -20.27
CA SER A 152 -6.86 -8.61 -21.12
C SER A 152 -8.04 -8.96 -20.24
N ILE A 153 -8.66 -7.92 -19.67
CA ILE A 153 -9.83 -8.03 -18.83
C ILE A 153 -11.04 -7.55 -19.62
N ILE A 154 -12.05 -8.41 -19.75
CA ILE A 154 -13.31 -8.13 -20.43
C ILE A 154 -14.44 -8.45 -19.46
N LEU A 155 -15.23 -7.44 -19.13
CA LEU A 155 -16.44 -7.54 -18.34
C LEU A 155 -17.62 -7.79 -19.28
N ALA A 156 -18.37 -8.86 -19.04
CA ALA A 156 -19.67 -9.08 -19.67
C ALA A 156 -20.72 -8.32 -18.86
N ILE A 157 -21.21 -7.22 -19.43
CA ILE A 157 -22.23 -6.39 -18.80
C ILE A 157 -23.56 -6.63 -19.49
N LYS A 158 -24.61 -6.82 -18.69
CA LYS A 158 -26.00 -6.75 -19.17
C LYS A 158 -26.68 -5.59 -18.48
N THR A 159 -27.29 -4.69 -19.25
CA THR A 159 -28.10 -3.60 -18.70
C THR A 159 -29.50 -4.09 -18.38
N ARG A 160 -30.24 -3.36 -17.54
CA ARG A 160 -31.66 -3.66 -17.29
C ARG A 160 -32.56 -3.44 -18.50
N LEU A 161 -32.08 -2.70 -19.50
CA LEU A 161 -32.77 -2.49 -20.78
C LEU A 161 -32.54 -3.62 -21.79
N GLY A 162 -31.86 -4.71 -21.39
CA GLY A 162 -31.61 -5.89 -22.23
C GLY A 162 -30.41 -5.75 -23.17
N VAL A 163 -29.63 -4.68 -23.08
CA VAL A 163 -28.43 -4.47 -23.90
C VAL A 163 -27.25 -5.21 -23.26
N ALA A 164 -26.60 -6.09 -24.03
CA ALA A 164 -25.35 -6.72 -23.63
C ALA A 164 -24.15 -5.91 -24.17
N LEU A 165 -23.30 -5.43 -23.28
CA LEU A 165 -22.16 -4.57 -23.60
C LEU A 165 -20.89 -5.15 -23.01
N PRO A 166 -20.02 -5.78 -23.81
CA PRO A 166 -18.71 -6.20 -23.32
C PRO A 166 -17.84 -4.95 -23.11
N VAL A 167 -17.32 -4.76 -21.90
CA VAL A 167 -16.41 -3.64 -21.57
C VAL A 167 -15.01 -4.19 -21.33
N GLN A 168 -14.03 -3.67 -22.06
CA GLN A 168 -12.61 -3.97 -21.86
C GLN A 168 -12.02 -2.99 -20.86
N VAL A 169 -11.28 -3.52 -19.90
CA VAL A 169 -10.39 -2.74 -19.02
C VAL A 169 -8.98 -2.80 -19.65
N LYS A 170 -8.40 -1.63 -19.94
CA LYS A 170 -7.09 -1.49 -20.61
C LYS A 170 -6.15 -0.61 -19.80
N ASN A 171 -4.86 -0.72 -20.13
CA ASN A 171 -3.79 0.14 -19.62
C ASN A 171 -3.79 0.17 -18.09
N ILE A 172 -3.84 -1.02 -17.48
CA ILE A 172 -3.81 -1.14 -16.03
C ILE A 172 -2.39 -0.82 -15.57
N GLY A 173 -2.23 0.37 -15.01
CA GLY A 173 -1.02 0.80 -14.32
C GLY A 173 -1.27 0.74 -12.83
N PHE A 174 -0.54 -0.12 -12.13
CA PHE A 174 -0.64 -0.30 -10.69
C PHE A 174 0.69 -0.01 -10.00
N THR A 175 0.62 0.71 -8.89
CA THR A 175 1.72 0.84 -7.94
C THR A 175 1.16 0.78 -6.54
N GLY A 176 1.77 -0.05 -5.70
CA GLY A 176 1.31 -0.23 -4.33
C GLY A 176 2.26 -1.08 -3.51
N VAL A 177 1.89 -1.24 -2.24
CA VAL A 177 2.64 -2.07 -1.29
C VAL A 177 1.78 -3.26 -0.89
N PHE A 178 2.18 -4.46 -1.29
CA PHE A 178 1.57 -5.70 -0.84
C PHE A 178 2.19 -6.15 0.46
N ARG A 179 1.34 -6.43 1.44
CA ARG A 179 1.74 -7.02 2.72
C ARG A 179 1.46 -8.51 2.69
N LEU A 180 2.49 -9.30 2.96
CA LEU A 180 2.43 -10.74 3.18
C LEU A 180 2.72 -11.02 4.65
N ILE A 181 1.90 -11.85 5.28
CA ILE A 181 2.03 -12.22 6.69
C ILE A 181 2.13 -13.73 6.76
N PHE A 182 3.26 -14.23 7.22
CA PHE A 182 3.56 -15.66 7.39
C PHE A 182 3.23 -16.04 8.83
N ARG A 183 2.09 -16.72 9.04
CA ARG A 183 1.58 -17.07 10.36
C ARG A 183 0.54 -18.21 10.28
N PRO A 184 0.46 -19.12 11.27
CA PRO A 184 1.43 -19.32 12.35
C PRO A 184 2.77 -19.86 11.83
N LEU A 185 3.85 -19.50 12.51
CA LEU A 185 5.14 -20.17 12.32
C LEU A 185 5.10 -21.55 12.97
N VAL A 186 5.69 -22.54 12.31
CA VAL A 186 5.68 -23.95 12.73
C VAL A 186 7.07 -24.56 12.56
N ASP A 187 7.34 -25.64 13.29
CA ASP A 187 8.64 -26.36 13.21
C ASP A 187 8.73 -27.33 12.02
N GLU A 188 7.67 -27.44 11.22
CA GLU A 188 7.62 -28.24 9.99
C GLU A 188 7.91 -27.38 8.76
N PHE A 189 8.65 -27.91 7.79
CA PHE A 189 8.89 -27.24 6.51
C PHE A 189 7.55 -26.89 5.80
N PRO A 190 7.34 -25.65 5.32
CA PRO A 190 8.34 -24.59 5.07
C PRO A 190 8.58 -23.60 6.22
N GLY A 191 8.11 -23.89 7.43
CA GLY A 191 8.30 -23.07 8.63
C GLY A 191 7.09 -22.18 8.97
N PHE A 192 6.02 -22.25 8.19
CA PHE A 192 4.78 -21.52 8.39
C PHE A 192 3.59 -22.29 7.81
N ALA A 193 2.44 -22.18 8.45
CA ALA A 193 1.25 -22.96 8.09
C ALA A 193 0.32 -22.24 7.11
N ALA A 194 0.33 -20.90 7.07
CA ALA A 194 -0.43 -20.11 6.13
C ALA A 194 0.27 -18.79 5.76
N VAL A 195 -0.11 -18.23 4.60
CA VAL A 195 0.28 -16.89 4.16
C VAL A 195 -0.99 -16.06 4.01
N SER A 196 -1.08 -14.95 4.73
CA SER A 196 -2.11 -13.94 4.51
C SER A 196 -1.56 -12.82 3.64
N TYR A 197 -2.33 -12.35 2.67
CA TYR A 197 -1.94 -11.21 1.85
C TYR A 197 -2.99 -10.11 1.83
N SER A 198 -2.53 -8.88 1.65
CA SER A 198 -3.36 -7.67 1.58
C SER A 198 -2.62 -6.54 0.87
N LEU A 199 -3.34 -5.64 0.20
CA LEU A 199 -2.82 -4.40 -0.35
C LEU A 199 -2.79 -3.34 0.76
N ARG A 200 -1.61 -3.05 1.29
CA ARG A 200 -1.44 -2.10 2.39
C ARG A 200 -1.61 -0.64 1.96
N GLU A 201 -1.07 -0.31 0.79
CA GLU A 201 -1.07 1.04 0.23
C GLU A 201 -1.33 0.96 -1.27
N LYS A 202 -2.41 1.61 -1.73
CA LYS A 202 -2.75 1.78 -3.14
C LYS A 202 -2.23 3.14 -3.60
N LYS A 203 -0.97 3.21 -4.04
CA LYS A 203 -0.35 4.48 -4.49
C LYS A 203 -0.96 4.98 -5.80
N LYS A 204 -1.17 4.05 -6.73
CA LYS A 204 -1.69 4.37 -8.05
C LYS A 204 -2.40 3.16 -8.65
N LEU A 205 -3.60 3.37 -9.19
CA LEU A 205 -4.31 2.40 -9.99
C LEU A 205 -5.04 3.17 -11.09
N ASP A 206 -4.44 3.20 -12.28
CA ASP A 206 -5.03 3.81 -13.46
C ASP A 206 -5.48 2.71 -14.41
N PHE A 207 -6.64 2.88 -15.03
CA PHE A 207 -7.09 2.05 -16.14
C PHE A 207 -8.01 2.84 -17.06
N LYS A 208 -8.29 2.29 -18.24
CA LYS A 208 -9.24 2.86 -19.21
C LYS A 208 -10.31 1.84 -19.56
N LEU A 209 -11.55 2.30 -19.64
CA LEU A 209 -12.68 1.49 -20.06
C LEU A 209 -12.96 1.71 -21.55
N LYS A 210 -13.16 0.61 -22.30
CA LYS A 210 -13.56 0.65 -23.71
C LYS A 210 -14.65 -0.37 -24.01
N VAL A 211 -15.77 0.04 -24.56
CA VAL A 211 -16.82 -0.88 -25.03
C VAL A 211 -16.36 -1.61 -26.30
N VAL A 212 -16.64 -2.92 -26.38
CA VAL A 212 -16.39 -3.72 -27.58
C VAL A 212 -17.54 -3.48 -28.57
N GLY A 213 -17.23 -2.97 -29.76
CA GLY A 213 -18.21 -2.79 -30.83
C GLY A 213 -19.10 -1.55 -30.71
N GLY A 214 -18.79 -0.61 -29.82
CA GLY A 214 -19.51 0.66 -29.65
C GLY A 214 -18.72 1.66 -28.80
N ASP A 215 -19.29 2.85 -28.60
CA ASP A 215 -18.72 3.88 -27.72
C ASP A 215 -19.38 3.82 -26.33
N ILE A 216 -18.58 3.89 -25.28
CA ILE A 216 -19.03 3.91 -23.88
C ILE A 216 -19.79 5.20 -23.54
N SER A 217 -19.55 6.27 -24.30
CA SER A 217 -20.25 7.56 -24.18
C SER A 217 -21.75 7.46 -24.48
N THR A 218 -22.19 6.38 -25.13
CA THR A 218 -23.59 6.15 -25.51
C THR A 218 -24.52 5.92 -24.31
N ILE A 219 -23.97 5.54 -23.15
CA ILE A 219 -24.72 5.41 -21.90
C ILE A 219 -24.13 6.36 -20.87
N PRO A 220 -24.77 7.52 -20.64
CA PRO A 220 -24.33 8.50 -19.65
C PRO A 220 -24.14 7.86 -18.27
N GLY A 221 -22.99 8.12 -17.63
CA GLY A 221 -22.66 7.63 -16.29
C GLY A 221 -22.25 6.16 -16.19
N LEU A 222 -22.28 5.37 -17.28
CA LEU A 222 -21.90 3.96 -17.25
C LEU A 222 -20.41 3.78 -16.92
N SER A 223 -19.53 4.55 -17.59
CA SER A 223 -18.08 4.47 -17.37
C SER A 223 -17.74 4.74 -15.90
N ASP A 224 -18.22 5.87 -15.38
CA ASP A 224 -17.96 6.30 -14.00
C ASP A 224 -18.51 5.29 -12.99
N SER A 225 -19.69 4.72 -13.26
CA SER A 225 -20.28 3.69 -12.40
C SER A 225 -19.45 2.41 -12.37
N ILE A 226 -18.95 1.95 -13.52
CA ILE A 226 -18.10 0.75 -13.60
C ILE A 226 -16.76 1.02 -12.91
N GLU A 227 -16.15 2.18 -13.16
CA GLU A 227 -14.90 2.59 -12.54
C GLU A 227 -15.02 2.61 -11.01
N ALA A 228 -16.07 3.24 -10.48
CA ALA A 228 -16.39 3.21 -9.06
C ALA A 228 -16.57 1.78 -8.53
N THR A 229 -17.32 0.94 -9.25
CA THR A 229 -17.54 -0.47 -8.86
C THR A 229 -16.24 -1.26 -8.78
N ILE A 230 -15.30 -1.05 -9.73
CA ILE A 230 -13.99 -1.69 -9.70
C ILE A 230 -13.17 -1.21 -8.51
N HIS A 231 -13.19 0.10 -8.22
CA HIS A 231 -12.50 0.65 -7.06
C HIS A 231 -13.04 0.11 -5.75
N ASP A 232 -14.37 0.07 -5.59
CA ASP A 232 -15.04 -0.47 -4.41
C ASP A 232 -14.74 -1.96 -4.25
N ALA A 233 -14.76 -2.73 -5.33
CA ALA A 233 -14.44 -4.15 -5.28
C ALA A 233 -12.99 -4.43 -4.88
N ILE A 234 -12.03 -3.62 -5.33
CA ILE A 234 -10.63 -3.73 -4.88
C ILE A 234 -10.50 -3.37 -3.41
N GLU A 235 -11.17 -2.29 -2.99
CA GLU A 235 -11.18 -1.83 -1.61
C GLU A 235 -11.78 -2.85 -0.65
N ASP A 236 -12.80 -3.61 -1.10
CA ASP A 236 -13.41 -4.64 -0.28
C ASP A 236 -12.75 -6.02 -0.36
N SER A 237 -12.11 -6.34 -1.48
CA SER A 237 -11.52 -7.66 -1.65
C SER A 237 -10.09 -7.77 -1.13
N ILE A 238 -9.23 -6.77 -1.34
CA ILE A 238 -7.79 -6.92 -1.09
C ILE A 238 -7.15 -5.78 -0.32
N THR A 239 -7.76 -4.61 -0.17
CA THR A 239 -7.16 -3.50 0.59
C THR A 239 -7.15 -3.79 2.09
N TRP A 240 -6.06 -3.43 2.76
CA TRP A 240 -5.92 -3.56 4.21
C TRP A 240 -7.06 -2.81 4.93
N PRO A 241 -7.72 -3.41 5.94
CA PRO A 241 -7.28 -4.57 6.71
C PRO A 241 -7.77 -5.95 6.22
N VAL A 242 -8.38 -6.04 5.04
CA VAL A 242 -8.86 -7.32 4.50
C VAL A 242 -7.68 -8.25 4.22
N ARG A 243 -7.74 -9.47 4.77
CA ARG A 243 -6.70 -10.49 4.66
C ARG A 243 -7.22 -11.68 3.87
N LYS A 244 -6.54 -12.01 2.78
CA LYS A 244 -6.81 -13.22 2.02
C LYS A 244 -5.82 -14.29 2.44
N ILE A 245 -6.32 -15.45 2.84
CA ILE A 245 -5.53 -16.50 3.45
C ILE A 245 -5.28 -17.59 2.41
N VAL A 246 -4.01 -17.93 2.24
CA VAL A 246 -3.57 -19.09 1.46
C VAL A 246 -3.01 -20.11 2.45
N PRO A 247 -3.75 -21.20 2.74
CA PRO A 247 -3.25 -22.27 3.58
C PRO A 247 -2.10 -23.01 2.87
N ILE A 248 -1.01 -23.22 3.58
CA ILE A 248 0.17 -23.93 3.08
C ILE A 248 0.20 -25.35 3.64
N LEU A 249 -0.13 -25.49 4.93
CA LEU A 249 -0.37 -26.76 5.59
C LEU A 249 -1.87 -26.92 5.87
N PRO A 250 -2.40 -28.16 5.95
CA PRO A 250 -3.77 -28.40 6.39
C PRO A 250 -4.00 -27.86 7.80
N GLY A 251 -5.10 -27.12 8.02
CA GLY A 251 -5.42 -26.55 9.31
C GLY A 251 -6.62 -25.60 9.25
N ASP A 252 -7.10 -25.18 10.42
CA ASP A 252 -8.09 -24.10 10.54
C ASP A 252 -7.35 -22.77 10.74
N TYR A 253 -7.64 -21.82 9.85
CA TYR A 253 -7.03 -20.49 9.85
C TYR A 253 -8.07 -19.37 9.99
N SER A 254 -9.29 -19.70 10.45
CA SER A 254 -10.39 -18.75 10.62
C SER A 254 -10.08 -17.62 11.61
N GLU A 255 -9.04 -17.76 12.44
CA GLU A 255 -8.54 -16.71 13.33
C GLU A 255 -7.73 -15.62 12.59
N LEU A 256 -7.16 -15.94 11.43
CA LEU A 256 -6.41 -14.98 10.61
C LEU A 256 -7.34 -14.05 9.81
N GLU A 257 -8.60 -14.45 9.64
CA GLU A 257 -9.62 -13.68 8.94
C GLU A 257 -9.88 -12.35 9.64
N LEU A 258 -10.22 -11.33 8.84
CA LEU A 258 -10.62 -10.04 9.37
C LEU A 258 -11.97 -10.18 10.08
N LYS A 259 -12.01 -9.82 11.36
CA LYS A 259 -13.24 -9.82 12.17
C LYS A 259 -13.50 -8.42 12.71
N PRO A 260 -14.77 -7.99 12.80
CA PRO A 260 -15.15 -6.82 13.57
C PRO A 260 -14.60 -6.93 14.99
N VAL A 261 -13.90 -5.90 15.44
CA VAL A 261 -13.35 -5.83 16.79
C VAL A 261 -14.26 -5.03 17.73
N GLY A 262 -15.14 -4.18 17.19
CA GLY A 262 -16.05 -3.34 17.99
C GLY A 262 -16.76 -2.27 17.14
N THR A 263 -17.53 -1.42 17.81
CA THR A 263 -18.32 -0.35 17.15
C THR A 263 -17.93 1.02 17.66
N LEU A 264 -17.65 1.93 16.74
CA LEU A 264 -17.36 3.34 17.00
C LEU A 264 -18.64 4.16 16.83
N GLU A 265 -19.17 4.68 17.93
CA GLU A 265 -20.21 5.71 17.89
C GLU A 265 -19.54 7.07 17.63
N VAL A 266 -20.12 7.90 16.76
CA VAL A 266 -19.63 9.23 16.42
C VAL A 266 -20.80 10.20 16.40
N LYS A 267 -20.70 11.25 17.21
CA LYS A 267 -21.57 12.42 17.13
C LYS A 267 -20.90 13.50 16.28
N LEU A 268 -21.45 13.73 15.09
CA LEU A 268 -21.14 14.89 14.28
C LEU A 268 -21.85 16.11 14.86
N VAL A 269 -21.10 17.05 15.43
CA VAL A 269 -21.70 18.19 16.14
C VAL A 269 -21.98 19.34 15.18
N GLN A 270 -20.92 19.94 14.63
CA GLN A 270 -21.01 21.15 13.81
C GLN A 270 -19.73 21.37 13.00
N ALA A 271 -19.76 22.26 12.01
CA ALA A 271 -18.57 22.83 11.40
C ALA A 271 -18.54 24.35 11.60
N LYS A 272 -17.36 24.96 11.41
CA LYS A 272 -17.18 26.41 11.52
C LYS A 272 -16.21 26.95 10.46
N GLY A 273 -16.56 28.11 9.92
CA GLY A 273 -15.74 28.85 8.98
C GLY A 273 -15.41 28.06 7.72
N LEU A 274 -16.38 27.29 7.21
CA LEU A 274 -16.23 26.57 5.95
C LEU A 274 -15.91 27.54 4.81
N THR A 275 -15.04 27.12 3.89
CA THR A 275 -14.81 27.89 2.65
C THR A 275 -16.07 27.85 1.80
N ASN A 276 -16.60 29.03 1.45
CA ASN A 276 -17.70 29.14 0.52
C ASN A 276 -17.27 28.69 -0.88
N LYS A 277 -18.05 27.83 -1.53
CA LYS A 277 -17.84 27.42 -2.93
C LYS A 277 -18.80 28.10 -3.89
N ASP A 278 -19.95 28.56 -3.40
CA ASP A 278 -20.93 29.25 -4.22
C ASP A 278 -20.51 30.64 -4.66
N LEU A 279 -20.88 30.98 -5.89
CA LEU A 279 -20.77 32.33 -6.43
C LEU A 279 -21.90 33.25 -5.94
N ILE A 280 -23.09 32.69 -5.68
CA ILE A 280 -24.28 33.42 -5.23
C ILE A 280 -24.83 32.70 -4.00
N GLY A 281 -24.80 33.36 -2.84
CA GLY A 281 -25.18 32.75 -1.56
C GLY A 281 -23.98 32.15 -0.83
N LYS A 282 -24.27 31.23 0.09
CA LYS A 282 -23.27 30.41 0.76
C LYS A 282 -23.58 28.95 0.45
N SER A 283 -22.52 28.15 0.55
CA SER A 283 -22.58 26.69 0.51
C SER A 283 -23.70 26.10 1.36
N ASP A 284 -24.23 24.99 0.86
CA ASP A 284 -25.19 24.07 1.45
C ASP A 284 -24.46 22.81 1.98
N PRO A 285 -23.71 22.88 3.10
CA PRO A 285 -22.83 21.79 3.49
C PRO A 285 -23.53 20.54 4.03
N TYR A 286 -22.97 19.39 3.69
CA TYR A 286 -23.21 18.11 4.36
C TYR A 286 -21.88 17.37 4.60
N ALA A 287 -21.88 16.47 5.58
CA ALA A 287 -20.74 15.63 5.91
C ALA A 287 -20.95 14.19 5.43
N VAL A 288 -19.87 13.59 4.95
CA VAL A 288 -19.73 12.18 4.62
C VAL A 288 -18.68 11.58 5.54
N LEU A 289 -19.07 10.54 6.28
CA LEU A 289 -18.25 9.90 7.30
C LEU A 289 -18.09 8.42 6.99
N PHE A 290 -16.87 7.90 7.15
CA PHE A 290 -16.58 6.48 6.96
C PHE A 290 -15.30 6.04 7.67
N VAL A 291 -15.24 4.75 8.03
CA VAL A 291 -13.98 4.08 8.41
C VAL A 291 -13.36 3.36 7.22
N ARG A 292 -14.20 2.79 6.35
CA ARG A 292 -13.83 2.24 5.06
C ARG A 292 -14.61 2.95 3.95
N PRO A 293 -13.95 3.39 2.87
CA PRO A 293 -14.59 4.17 1.81
C PRO A 293 -15.42 3.28 0.88
N LEU A 294 -16.39 2.57 1.43
CA LEU A 294 -17.34 1.70 0.71
C LEU A 294 -18.75 2.28 0.84
N PRO A 295 -19.59 2.23 -0.21
CA PRO A 295 -20.93 2.83 -0.20
C PRO A 295 -21.79 2.46 1.01
N GLU A 296 -21.92 1.17 1.36
CA GLU A 296 -22.74 0.70 2.50
C GLU A 296 -22.13 0.99 3.87
N LYS A 297 -20.81 1.22 3.94
CA LYS A 297 -20.08 1.58 5.16
C LYS A 297 -19.95 3.11 5.35
N THR A 298 -20.43 3.88 4.38
CA THR A 298 -20.40 5.35 4.39
C THR A 298 -21.72 5.92 4.92
N LYS A 299 -21.64 6.93 5.78
CA LYS A 299 -22.79 7.65 6.34
C LYS A 299 -22.78 9.10 5.87
N LYS A 300 -23.95 9.62 5.50
CA LYS A 300 -24.14 11.01 5.06
C LYS A 300 -25.04 11.75 6.07
N SER A 301 -24.64 12.95 6.47
CA SER A 301 -25.45 13.84 7.29
C SER A 301 -26.54 14.53 6.47
N LYS A 302 -27.44 15.24 7.15
CA LYS A 302 -28.33 16.18 6.48
C LYS A 302 -27.54 17.31 5.84
N THR A 303 -28.04 17.80 4.73
CA THR A 303 -27.62 19.07 4.12
C THR A 303 -28.20 20.23 4.93
N ILE A 304 -27.38 21.22 5.27
CA ILE A 304 -27.83 22.46 5.92
C ILE A 304 -27.61 23.59 4.93
N ASN A 305 -28.69 24.26 4.54
CA ASN A 305 -28.64 25.20 3.43
C ASN A 305 -28.09 26.57 3.86
N ASN A 306 -27.24 27.17 3.03
CA ASN A 306 -26.76 28.54 3.07
C ASN A 306 -26.10 28.92 4.40
N ASP A 307 -25.26 28.02 4.93
CA ASP A 307 -24.58 28.20 6.20
C ASP A 307 -23.16 27.64 6.21
N LEU A 308 -22.18 28.51 6.49
CA LEU A 308 -20.76 28.13 6.62
C LEU A 308 -20.39 27.67 8.05
N ASN A 309 -21.36 27.65 8.97
CA ASN A 309 -21.21 27.17 10.35
C ASN A 309 -22.31 26.17 10.73
N PRO A 310 -22.55 25.13 9.91
CA PRO A 310 -23.67 24.21 10.08
C PRO A 310 -23.60 23.45 11.41
N ILE A 311 -24.76 23.22 12.03
CA ILE A 311 -24.91 22.44 13.27
C ILE A 311 -25.80 21.22 12.97
N TRP A 312 -25.20 20.04 12.83
CA TRP A 312 -25.92 18.80 12.53
C TRP A 312 -26.45 18.10 13.79
N ASN A 313 -25.62 17.95 14.82
CA ASN A 313 -25.91 17.15 16.02
C ASN A 313 -26.41 15.72 15.72
N GLU A 314 -25.83 15.08 14.70
CA GLU A 314 -26.21 13.74 14.25
C GLU A 314 -25.30 12.67 14.85
N HIS A 315 -25.85 11.46 15.02
CA HIS A 315 -25.15 10.30 15.57
C HIS A 315 -25.02 9.21 14.51
N PHE A 316 -23.82 8.64 14.41
CA PHE A 316 -23.47 7.59 13.46
C PHE A 316 -22.71 6.47 14.16
N GLU A 317 -22.81 5.26 13.62
CA GLU A 317 -22.11 4.08 14.11
C GLU A 317 -21.30 3.45 12.99
N PHE A 318 -20.07 3.05 13.30
CA PHE A 318 -19.13 2.43 12.36
C PHE A 318 -18.54 1.17 12.95
N ILE A 319 -18.53 0.10 12.17
CA ILE A 319 -17.82 -1.14 12.53
C ILE A 319 -16.31 -0.88 12.37
N VAL A 320 -15.55 -1.23 13.40
CA VAL A 320 -14.08 -1.20 13.38
C VAL A 320 -13.58 -2.63 13.20
N GLU A 321 -12.63 -2.82 12.29
CA GLU A 321 -12.07 -4.13 11.93
C GLU A 321 -10.57 -4.19 12.27
N ASP A 322 -9.88 -3.05 12.29
CA ASP A 322 -8.47 -2.92 12.71
C ASP A 322 -8.20 -1.51 13.29
N GLU A 323 -8.36 -1.39 14.61
CA GLU A 323 -8.14 -0.13 15.34
C GLU A 323 -6.72 0.44 15.12
N SER A 324 -5.72 -0.43 14.95
CA SER A 324 -4.31 -0.01 14.91
C SER A 324 -3.98 0.83 13.67
N THR A 325 -4.66 0.59 12.55
CA THR A 325 -4.35 1.22 11.26
C THR A 325 -5.50 1.99 10.63
N GLN A 326 -6.75 1.73 11.03
CA GLN A 326 -7.91 2.39 10.45
C GLN A 326 -8.05 3.82 10.98
N HIS A 327 -8.77 4.62 10.21
CA HIS A 327 -9.06 6.02 10.52
C HIS A 327 -10.56 6.27 10.38
N LEU A 328 -11.11 7.12 11.24
CA LEU A 328 -12.38 7.76 10.96
C LEU A 328 -12.13 8.96 10.05
N VAL A 329 -12.70 8.95 8.85
CA VAL A 329 -12.61 10.03 7.88
C VAL A 329 -13.91 10.82 7.86
N VAL A 330 -13.79 12.15 7.82
CA VAL A 330 -14.90 13.09 7.64
C VAL A 330 -14.58 13.96 6.42
N ARG A 331 -15.48 13.98 5.44
CA ARG A 331 -15.42 14.86 4.27
C ARG A 331 -16.63 15.76 4.27
N ILE A 332 -16.43 17.06 4.05
CA ILE A 332 -17.51 18.04 3.96
C ILE A 332 -17.63 18.47 2.50
N TYR A 333 -18.83 18.33 1.98
CA TYR A 333 -19.20 18.68 0.62
C TYR A 333 -20.22 19.79 0.61
N ASP A 334 -20.24 20.53 -0.50
CA ASP A 334 -21.27 21.49 -0.85
C ASP A 334 -22.32 20.82 -1.75
N ASP A 335 -23.60 20.97 -1.40
CA ASP A 335 -24.70 20.37 -2.16
C ASP A 335 -25.19 21.30 -3.28
N GLU A 336 -24.70 21.07 -4.50
CA GLU A 336 -25.04 21.86 -5.69
C GLU A 336 -26.38 21.45 -6.36
N GLY A 337 -27.20 20.67 -5.64
CA GLY A 337 -28.50 20.18 -6.09
C GLY A 337 -28.45 19.24 -7.31
N ILE A 338 -28.51 19.80 -8.52
CA ILE A 338 -28.48 19.03 -9.77
C ILE A 338 -27.04 18.74 -10.21
N GLN A 339 -26.08 19.59 -9.85
CA GLN A 339 -24.67 19.39 -10.20
C GLN A 339 -23.99 18.46 -9.18
N SER A 340 -22.81 17.94 -9.56
CA SER A 340 -22.00 17.15 -8.64
C SER A 340 -21.54 17.98 -7.46
N SER A 341 -21.79 17.50 -6.24
CA SER A 341 -21.34 18.15 -5.01
C SER A 341 -19.82 18.43 -5.02
N GLU A 342 -19.42 19.62 -4.59
CA GLU A 342 -18.00 20.00 -4.53
C GLU A 342 -17.40 19.73 -3.14
N LEU A 343 -16.19 19.16 -3.07
CA LEU A 343 -15.49 18.98 -1.79
C LEU A 343 -15.02 20.34 -1.23
N ILE A 344 -15.46 20.67 -0.02
CA ILE A 344 -14.97 21.83 0.74
C ILE A 344 -13.64 21.49 1.41
N GLY A 345 -13.61 20.36 2.13
CA GLY A 345 -12.42 19.84 2.78
C GLY A 345 -12.67 18.53 3.53
N CYS A 346 -11.58 17.94 4.03
CA CYS A 346 -11.60 16.65 4.70
C CYS A 346 -10.71 16.65 5.95
N ALA A 347 -11.00 15.75 6.88
CA ALA A 347 -10.22 15.51 8.08
C ALA A 347 -10.28 14.02 8.44
N GLN A 348 -9.32 13.56 9.23
CA GLN A 348 -9.29 12.18 9.72
C GLN A 348 -8.77 12.10 11.15
N VAL A 349 -9.17 11.05 11.87
CA VAL A 349 -8.66 10.69 13.19
C VAL A 349 -8.23 9.23 13.17
N ARG A 350 -7.02 8.95 13.68
CA ARG A 350 -6.53 7.59 13.86
C ARG A 350 -7.32 6.88 14.94
N LEU A 351 -7.82 5.67 14.66
CA LEU A 351 -8.61 4.94 15.65
C LEU A 351 -7.76 4.51 16.86
N CYS A 352 -6.47 4.24 16.67
CA CYS A 352 -5.55 3.93 17.77
C CYS A 352 -5.23 5.10 18.72
N GLU A 353 -5.63 6.34 18.38
CA GLU A 353 -5.51 7.49 19.28
C GLU A 353 -6.74 7.67 20.18
N LEU A 354 -7.78 6.86 19.95
CA LEU A 354 -9.00 6.86 20.74
C LEU A 354 -8.71 6.12 22.05
N GLU A 355 -9.00 6.76 23.18
CA GLU A 355 -8.82 6.13 24.49
C GLU A 355 -10.13 5.48 24.91
N PRO A 356 -10.14 4.16 25.20
CA PRO A 356 -11.28 3.51 25.84
C PRO A 356 -11.66 4.20 27.16
N GLY A 357 -12.95 4.20 27.50
CA GLY A 357 -13.53 4.91 28.65
C GLY A 357 -13.71 6.44 28.55
N LYS A 358 -13.10 7.16 27.60
CA LYS A 358 -13.16 8.65 27.57
C LYS A 358 -13.82 9.19 26.31
N VAL A 359 -14.89 9.96 26.49
CA VAL A 359 -15.47 10.77 25.40
C VAL A 359 -14.48 11.88 25.05
N LYS A 360 -13.96 11.89 23.81
CA LYS A 360 -13.20 13.04 23.30
C LYS A 360 -14.14 13.95 22.49
N ASP A 361 -13.91 15.25 22.62
CA ASP A 361 -14.63 16.32 21.94
C ASP A 361 -13.60 17.19 21.23
N VAL A 362 -13.49 17.03 19.92
CA VAL A 362 -12.34 17.54 19.15
C VAL A 362 -12.79 18.38 17.98
N TRP A 363 -12.02 19.44 17.72
CA TRP A 363 -12.09 20.21 16.49
C TRP A 363 -10.97 19.78 15.55
N LEU A 364 -11.35 19.36 14.35
CA LEU A 364 -10.44 18.93 13.31
C LEU A 364 -10.37 19.99 12.22
N LYS A 365 -9.15 20.41 11.86
CA LYS A 365 -8.93 21.32 10.75
C LYS A 365 -9.15 20.58 9.43
N LEU A 366 -9.89 21.22 8.52
CA LEU A 366 -10.15 20.66 7.21
C LEU A 366 -8.98 20.98 6.27
N VAL A 367 -8.52 19.94 5.56
CA VAL A 367 -7.49 20.02 4.53
C VAL A 367 -8.09 19.67 3.16
N LYS A 368 -7.37 19.99 2.09
CA LYS A 368 -7.81 19.69 0.72
C LYS A 368 -7.76 18.18 0.43
N ASP A 369 -6.70 17.54 0.90
CA ASP A 369 -6.34 16.16 0.59
C ASP A 369 -5.64 15.56 1.83
N LEU A 370 -5.98 14.33 2.19
CA LEU A 370 -5.45 13.66 3.39
C LEU A 370 -4.01 13.17 3.18
N ASP A 371 -3.65 12.85 1.93
CA ASP A 371 -2.36 12.29 1.55
C ASP A 371 -1.36 13.39 1.15
N VAL A 372 -1.82 14.42 0.43
CA VAL A 372 -0.96 15.46 -0.14
C VAL A 372 -1.37 16.87 0.31
N GLN A 373 -0.80 17.31 1.43
CA GLN A 373 -1.05 18.65 2.00
C GLN A 373 -0.10 19.71 1.43
N ARG A 374 -0.20 20.01 0.13
CA ARG A 374 0.59 21.08 -0.52
C ARG A 374 -0.01 22.49 -0.32
N ASP A 375 -1.29 22.56 0.03
CA ASP A 375 -2.05 23.80 0.17
C ASP A 375 -2.23 24.16 1.65
N THR A 376 -1.96 25.42 2.00
CA THR A 376 -2.13 25.96 3.36
C THR A 376 -3.43 26.75 3.54
N LYS A 377 -4.28 26.82 2.51
CA LYS A 377 -5.58 27.51 2.58
C LYS A 377 -6.44 26.95 3.70
N TYR A 378 -6.96 27.86 4.52
CA TYR A 378 -7.92 27.52 5.57
C TYR A 378 -9.27 27.14 4.97
N ARG A 379 -9.78 25.95 5.33
CA ARG A 379 -11.03 25.38 4.81
C ARG A 379 -12.15 25.26 5.84
N GLY A 380 -11.92 25.78 7.04
CA GLY A 380 -12.80 25.58 8.19
C GLY A 380 -12.36 24.44 9.08
N GLN A 381 -13.21 24.13 10.06
CA GLN A 381 -13.00 23.06 11.01
C GLN A 381 -14.31 22.32 11.28
N VAL A 382 -14.23 21.03 11.58
CA VAL A 382 -15.37 20.19 11.97
C VAL A 382 -15.20 19.72 13.42
N ARG A 383 -16.28 19.77 14.18
CA ARG A 383 -16.33 19.27 15.56
C ARG A 383 -17.02 17.92 15.59
N ILE A 384 -16.31 16.93 16.09
CA ILE A 384 -16.87 15.60 16.35
C ILE A 384 -16.69 15.25 17.82
N LYS A 385 -17.63 14.48 18.35
CA LYS A 385 -17.49 13.79 19.63
C LYS A 385 -17.62 12.31 19.37
N TYR A 386 -16.85 11.50 20.06
CA TYR A 386 -17.00 10.05 19.99
C TYR A 386 -16.84 9.51 21.41
N PRO A 387 -17.78 8.68 21.90
CA PRO A 387 -17.56 7.91 23.11
C PRO A 387 -16.48 6.86 22.89
N PRO A 388 -16.00 6.24 23.98
CA PRO A 388 -15.04 5.17 23.87
C PRO A 388 -15.57 3.97 23.06
N TYR A 389 -14.63 3.33 22.40
CA TYR A 389 -14.78 2.02 21.78
C TYR A 389 -15.37 1.00 22.77
N LYS A 390 -16.36 0.22 22.33
CA LYS A 390 -16.97 -0.89 23.08
C LYS A 390 -16.67 -2.21 22.41
#